data_AF-B4D9R5-F1
#
_entry.id   AF-B4D9R5-F1
#
_cell.length_a   1.000
_cell.length_b   1.000
_cell.length_c   1.000
_cell.angle_alpha   90.00
_cell.angle_beta   90.00
_cell.angle_gamma   90.00
#
_symmetry.space_group_name_H-M   'P 1'
#
loop_
_entity.id
_entity.type
_entity.pdbx_description
1 polymer ?
#
loop_
_entity_poly.entity_id
_entity_poly.type
_entity_poly.pdbx_seq_one_letter_code
_entity_poly.pdbx_strand_id
1 'polypeptide(L)'
;MPERTKKPNPLGSISGLVSAGCGWVLSQYCGASIWIPGAAAIVFLLLFINSPIRPKYFGGAIATTLGHITAFVLGSALTGNWSATALDIIVLTAGVVWLWLRPGLAAALFLGMVQLASLAINVYNITLVPFGSFPHRALAGHCALRLIAIICLIVGYLALRRKHSTPPPPPVPSVAIS
;
A
#
# COMPACT_ATOMS: atom_id res chain seq x y z
N MET A 1 28.76 -3.02 27.21
CA MET A 1 27.59 -2.16 27.46
C MET A 1 26.36 -3.04 27.42
N PRO A 2 25.54 -3.12 28.49
CA PRO A 2 24.32 -3.91 28.45
C PRO A 2 23.35 -3.31 27.44
N GLU A 3 22.88 -4.14 26.50
CA GLU A 3 21.90 -3.77 25.49
C GLU A 3 20.59 -3.41 26.21
N ARG A 4 20.15 -2.15 26.09
CA ARG A 4 18.93 -1.67 26.75
C ARG A 4 17.73 -2.32 26.08
N THR A 5 17.22 -3.41 26.67
CA THR A 5 16.02 -4.10 26.19
C THR A 5 14.84 -3.13 26.12
N LYS A 6 14.40 -2.80 24.90
CA LYS A 6 13.26 -1.90 24.67
C LYS A 6 11.99 -2.58 25.20
N LYS A 7 11.33 -1.98 26.20
CA LYS A 7 10.06 -2.52 26.72
C LYS A 7 9.04 -2.64 25.58
N PRO A 8 8.32 -3.77 25.45
CA PRO A 8 7.28 -3.92 24.45
C PRO A 8 6.20 -2.86 24.68
N ASN A 9 5.82 -2.15 23.61
CA ASN A 9 4.73 -1.17 23.68
C ASN A 9 3.40 -1.92 23.57
N PRO A 10 2.55 -1.96 24.62
CA PRO A 10 1.31 -2.73 24.62
C PRO A 10 0.34 -2.31 23.52
N LEU A 11 0.37 -1.03 23.09
CA LEU A 11 -0.44 -0.54 21.97
C LEU A 11 -0.03 -1.18 20.63
N GLY A 12 1.25 -1.51 20.47
CA GLY A 12 1.74 -2.22 19.28
C GLY A 12 1.17 -3.64 19.21
N SER A 13 1.11 -4.34 20.34
CA SER A 13 0.57 -5.71 20.40
C SER A 13 -0.94 -5.75 20.13
N ILE A 14 -1.72 -4.80 20.67
CA ILE A 14 -3.17 -4.73 20.46
C ILE A 14 -3.50 -4.44 18.99
N SER A 15 -2.84 -3.44 18.39
CA SER A 15 -3.04 -3.11 16.97
C SER A 15 -2.62 -4.26 16.04
N GLY A 16 -1.55 -4.99 16.39
CA GLY A 16 -1.16 -6.22 15.69
C GLY A 16 -2.23 -7.30 15.74
N LEU A 17 -2.82 -7.56 16.91
CA LEU A 17 -3.86 -8.58 17.05
C LEU A 17 -5.14 -8.22 16.28
N VAL A 18 -5.59 -6.96 16.38
CA VAL A 18 -6.78 -6.47 15.66
C VAL A 18 -6.57 -6.56 14.15
N SER A 19 -5.42 -6.12 13.65
CA SER A 19 -5.13 -6.19 12.21
C SER A 19 -5.03 -7.62 11.69
N ALA A 20 -4.44 -8.55 12.47
CA ALA A 20 -4.43 -9.96 12.14
C ALA A 20 -5.84 -10.56 12.07
N GLY A 21 -6.70 -10.23 13.05
CA GLY A 21 -8.11 -10.68 13.06
C GLY A 21 -8.90 -10.16 11.87
N CYS A 22 -8.81 -8.86 11.56
CA CYS A 22 -9.45 -8.27 10.39
C CYS A 22 -8.93 -8.89 9.09
N GLY A 23 -7.63 -9.10 8.97
CA GLY A 23 -7.01 -9.74 7.80
C GLY A 23 -7.50 -11.18 7.61
N TRP A 24 -7.65 -11.94 8.70
CA TRP A 24 -8.18 -13.30 8.66
C TRP A 24 -9.63 -13.35 8.17
N VAL A 25 -10.51 -12.54 8.76
CA VAL A 25 -11.93 -12.49 8.36
C VAL A 25 -12.08 -12.08 6.90
N LEU A 26 -11.34 -11.05 6.48
CA LEU A 26 -11.34 -10.57 5.12
C LEU A 26 -10.79 -11.61 4.13
N SER A 27 -9.79 -12.39 4.56
CA SER A 27 -9.20 -13.49 3.78
C SER A 27 -10.18 -14.65 3.58
N GLN A 28 -10.88 -15.07 4.63
CA GLN A 28 -11.95 -16.07 4.53
C GLN A 28 -13.09 -15.60 3.63
N TYR A 29 -13.40 -14.30 3.67
CA TYR A 29 -14.44 -13.73 2.82
C TYR A 29 -13.99 -13.56 1.37
N CYS A 30 -12.82 -13.00 1.07
CA CYS A 30 -12.43 -12.65 -0.30
C CYS A 30 -11.72 -13.80 -1.05
N GLY A 31 -11.20 -14.80 -0.33
CA GLY A 31 -10.48 -15.93 -0.92
C GLY A 31 -9.28 -15.49 -1.76
N ALA A 32 -9.10 -16.13 -2.92
CA ALA A 32 -7.98 -15.87 -3.82
C ALA A 32 -7.84 -14.40 -4.23
N SER A 33 -8.96 -13.66 -4.30
CA SER A 33 -9.00 -12.25 -4.69
C SER A 33 -8.22 -11.32 -3.77
N ILE A 34 -7.92 -11.74 -2.53
CA ILE A 34 -7.04 -10.99 -1.63
C ILE A 34 -5.69 -11.67 -1.38
N TRP A 35 -5.64 -13.01 -1.40
CA TRP A 35 -4.40 -13.76 -1.19
C TRP A 35 -3.35 -13.49 -2.27
N ILE A 36 -3.75 -13.54 -3.54
CA ILE A 36 -2.84 -13.31 -4.67
C ILE A 36 -2.21 -11.91 -4.60
N PRO A 37 -2.99 -10.81 -4.54
CA PRO A 37 -2.39 -9.48 -4.44
C PRO A 37 -1.66 -9.25 -3.12
N GLY A 38 -2.12 -9.82 -2.01
CA GLY A 38 -1.45 -9.73 -0.71
C GLY A 38 -0.06 -10.38 -0.72
N ALA A 39 0.04 -11.61 -1.25
CA ALA A 39 1.30 -12.31 -1.41
C ALA A 39 2.24 -11.55 -2.36
N ALA A 40 1.73 -11.07 -3.49
CA ALA A 40 2.50 -10.25 -4.43
C ALA A 40 3.01 -8.96 -3.76
N ALA A 41 2.19 -8.28 -2.96
CA ALA A 41 2.59 -7.09 -2.22
C ALA A 41 3.70 -7.39 -1.21
N ILE A 42 3.65 -8.52 -0.50
CA ILE A 42 4.73 -8.94 0.41
C ILE A 42 6.03 -9.18 -0.37
N VAL A 43 5.96 -9.89 -1.50
CA VAL A 43 7.12 -10.14 -2.37
C VAL A 43 7.74 -8.82 -2.83
N PHE A 44 6.94 -7.88 -3.35
CA PHE A 44 7.43 -6.56 -3.75
C PHE A 44 8.05 -5.80 -2.58
N LEU A 45 7.43 -5.82 -1.40
CA LEU A 45 7.98 -5.16 -0.22
C LEU A 45 9.34 -5.74 0.18
N LEU A 46 9.49 -7.07 0.14
CA LEU A 46 10.76 -7.75 0.40
C LEU A 46 11.81 -7.43 -0.66
N LEU A 47 11.43 -7.33 -1.93
CA LEU A 47 12.34 -6.89 -2.99
C LEU A 47 12.81 -5.44 -2.78
N PHE A 48 11.92 -4.57 -2.31
CA PHE A 48 12.25 -3.16 -2.07
C PHE A 48 13.03 -2.93 -0.80
N ILE A 49 12.95 -3.80 0.21
CA ILE A 49 13.63 -3.58 1.48
C ILE A 49 15.16 -3.45 1.33
N ASN A 50 15.71 -4.15 0.33
CA ASN A 50 17.14 -4.19 0.04
C ASN A 50 17.55 -3.31 -1.15
N SER A 51 16.61 -2.62 -1.80
CA SER A 51 16.92 -1.81 -2.97
C SER A 51 17.51 -0.45 -2.58
N PRO A 52 18.66 -0.03 -3.13
CA PRO A 52 19.24 1.30 -2.89
C PRO A 52 18.38 2.42 -3.50
N ILE A 53 17.51 2.10 -4.46
CA ILE A 53 16.65 3.07 -5.18
C ILE A 53 15.25 3.13 -4.56
N ARG A 54 15.02 2.50 -3.40
CA ARG A 54 13.68 2.41 -2.81
C ARG A 54 13.15 3.79 -2.40
N PRO A 55 11.89 4.14 -2.72
CA PRO A 55 11.25 5.32 -2.20
C PRO A 55 10.93 5.10 -0.72
N LYS A 56 11.82 5.62 0.14
CA LYS A 56 11.87 5.38 1.60
C LYS A 56 10.52 5.53 2.31
N TYR A 57 9.67 6.46 1.86
CA TYR A 57 8.41 6.79 2.52
C TYR A 57 7.20 6.08 1.93
N PHE A 58 7.25 5.70 0.65
CA PHE A 58 6.08 5.22 -0.09
C PHE A 58 6.15 3.72 -0.44
N GLY A 59 7.15 3.00 0.08
CA GLY A 59 7.35 1.58 -0.23
C GLY A 59 6.11 0.70 -0.01
N GLY A 60 5.34 0.92 1.07
CA GLY A 60 4.11 0.17 1.33
C GLY A 60 3.00 0.44 0.31
N ALA A 61 2.83 1.70 -0.10
CA ALA A 61 1.82 2.08 -1.09
C ALA A 61 2.15 1.49 -2.47
N ILE A 62 3.42 1.54 -2.85
CA ILE A 62 3.90 0.99 -4.12
C ILE A 62 3.79 -0.54 -4.13
N ALA A 63 4.26 -1.21 -3.08
CA ALA A 63 4.18 -2.66 -2.98
C ALA A 63 2.72 -3.16 -3.04
N THR A 64 1.81 -2.53 -2.29
CA THR A 64 0.37 -2.85 -2.32
C THR A 64 -0.23 -2.63 -3.70
N THR A 65 0.08 -1.50 -4.35
CA THR A 65 -0.45 -1.17 -5.68
C THR A 65 0.08 -2.13 -6.74
N LEU A 66 1.36 -2.50 -6.71
CA LEU A 66 1.93 -3.50 -7.62
C LEU A 66 1.36 -4.90 -7.38
N GLY A 67 1.12 -5.27 -6.13
CA GLY A 67 0.39 -6.50 -5.81
C GLY A 67 -1.01 -6.51 -6.41
N HIS A 68 -1.73 -5.39 -6.32
CA HIS A 68 -3.04 -5.22 -6.93
C HIS A 68 -3.00 -5.28 -8.47
N ILE A 69 -2.04 -4.60 -9.11
CA ILE A 69 -1.82 -4.68 -10.57
C ILE A 69 -1.54 -6.12 -11.00
N THR A 70 -0.72 -6.86 -10.24
CA THR A 70 -0.42 -8.27 -10.53
C THR A 70 -1.67 -9.12 -10.54
N ALA A 71 -2.59 -8.90 -9.59
CA ALA A 71 -3.88 -9.58 -9.56
C ALA A 71 -4.77 -9.20 -10.75
N PHE A 72 -4.78 -7.94 -11.21
CA PHE A 72 -5.50 -7.56 -12.43
C PHE A 72 -4.93 -8.23 -13.67
N VAL A 73 -3.60 -8.23 -13.84
CA VAL A 73 -2.93 -8.88 -14.98
C VAL A 73 -3.25 -10.39 -14.99
N LEU A 74 -3.11 -11.06 -13.86
CA LEU A 74 -3.39 -12.50 -13.76
C LEU A 74 -4.87 -12.80 -14.00
N GLY A 75 -5.77 -12.03 -13.38
CA GLY A 75 -7.22 -12.20 -13.56
C GLY A 75 -7.65 -11.99 -15.01
N SER A 76 -7.13 -10.95 -15.68
CA SER A 76 -7.43 -10.69 -17.09
C SER A 76 -6.81 -11.72 -18.02
N ALA A 77 -5.61 -12.23 -17.73
CA ALA A 77 -5.00 -13.32 -18.50
C ALA A 77 -5.82 -14.61 -18.40
N LEU A 78 -6.34 -14.95 -17.20
CA LEU A 78 -7.14 -16.16 -16.98
C LEU A 78 -8.56 -16.06 -17.56
N THR A 79 -9.16 -14.87 -17.56
CA THR A 79 -10.54 -14.66 -18.04
C THR A 79 -10.63 -14.19 -19.48
N GLY A 80 -9.52 -13.75 -20.07
CA GLY A 80 -9.49 -13.10 -21.39
C GLY A 80 -10.09 -11.69 -21.41
N ASN A 81 -10.54 -11.15 -20.27
CA ASN A 81 -11.23 -9.86 -20.20
C ASN A 81 -10.27 -8.72 -19.85
N TRP A 82 -9.58 -8.21 -20.86
CA TRP A 82 -8.63 -7.09 -20.71
C TRP A 82 -9.30 -5.72 -20.69
N SER A 83 -10.42 -5.55 -21.40
CA SER A 83 -11.11 -4.25 -21.48
C SER A 83 -11.60 -3.77 -20.10
N ALA A 84 -11.94 -4.70 -19.21
CA ALA A 84 -12.37 -4.38 -17.85
C ALA A 84 -11.26 -3.82 -16.94
N THR A 85 -9.99 -4.09 -17.23
CA THR A 85 -8.87 -3.76 -16.31
C THR A 85 -7.73 -2.98 -16.96
N ALA A 86 -7.68 -2.88 -18.29
CA ALA A 86 -6.57 -2.28 -19.01
C ALA A 86 -6.30 -0.84 -18.57
N LEU A 87 -7.36 -0.03 -18.41
CA LEU A 87 -7.22 1.35 -17.96
C LEU A 87 -6.67 1.43 -16.53
N ASP A 88 -7.18 0.61 -15.60
CA ASP A 88 -6.69 0.53 -14.22
C ASP A 88 -5.21 0.13 -14.20
N ILE A 89 -4.82 -0.89 -14.97
CA ILE A 89 -3.42 -1.36 -15.07
C ILE A 89 -2.53 -0.23 -15.56
N ILE A 90 -2.89 0.45 -16.65
CA ILE A 90 -2.07 1.53 -17.24
C ILE A 90 -1.94 2.70 -16.26
N VAL A 91 -3.05 3.19 -15.72
CA VAL A 91 -3.06 4.39 -14.85
C VAL A 91 -2.35 4.11 -13.53
N LEU A 92 -2.59 2.95 -12.89
CA LEU A 92 -1.91 2.59 -11.65
C LEU A 92 -0.41 2.37 -11.87
N THR A 93 -0.02 1.72 -12.99
CA THR A 93 1.40 1.53 -13.33
C THR A 93 2.08 2.88 -13.53
N ALA A 94 1.48 3.78 -14.31
CA ALA A 94 2.01 5.12 -14.53
C ALA A 94 2.14 5.91 -13.21
N GLY A 95 1.13 5.84 -12.33
CA GLY A 95 1.15 6.49 -11.03
C GLY A 95 2.22 5.92 -10.09
N VAL A 96 2.41 4.59 -10.08
CA VAL A 96 3.48 3.93 -9.31
C VAL A 96 4.85 4.31 -9.83
N VAL A 97 5.07 4.25 -11.15
CA VAL A 97 6.34 4.65 -11.77
C VAL A 97 6.66 6.11 -11.47
N TRP A 98 5.67 7.00 -11.58
CA TRP A 98 5.85 8.41 -11.23
C TRP A 98 6.21 8.59 -9.75
N LEU A 99 5.49 7.93 -8.84
CA LEU A 99 5.77 7.99 -7.41
C LEU A 99 7.15 7.40 -7.05
N TRP A 100 7.60 6.39 -7.78
CA TRP A 100 8.92 5.79 -7.63
C TRP A 100 10.04 6.74 -8.07
N LEU A 101 9.92 7.32 -9.26
CA LEU A 101 10.94 8.19 -9.85
C LEU A 101 10.99 9.58 -9.19
N ARG A 102 9.84 10.10 -8.74
CA ARG A 102 9.71 11.44 -8.13
C ARG A 102 8.81 11.37 -6.89
N PRO A 103 9.30 10.81 -5.77
CA PRO A 103 8.51 10.69 -4.55
C PRO A 103 8.19 12.08 -3.98
N GLY A 104 6.91 12.45 -3.98
CA GLY A 104 6.46 13.76 -3.53
C GLY A 104 4.94 13.86 -3.44
N LEU A 105 4.45 15.02 -2.98
CA LEU A 105 3.02 15.25 -2.77
C LEU A 105 2.19 15.09 -4.04
N ALA A 106 2.66 15.64 -5.18
CA ALA A 106 1.91 15.59 -6.43
C ALA A 106 1.65 14.15 -6.91
N ALA A 107 2.69 13.31 -6.94
CA ALA A 107 2.56 11.91 -7.33
C ALA A 107 1.68 11.12 -6.33
N ALA A 108 1.81 11.40 -5.03
CA ALA A 108 0.99 10.76 -4.01
C ALA A 108 -0.49 11.17 -4.10
N LEU A 109 -0.78 12.44 -4.37
CA LEU A 109 -2.15 12.94 -4.60
C LEU A 109 -2.74 12.34 -5.87
N PHE A 110 -2.00 12.31 -6.98
CA PHE A 110 -2.45 11.70 -8.22
C PHE A 110 -2.87 10.24 -8.00
N LEU A 111 -1.96 9.42 -7.45
CA LEU A 111 -2.25 8.02 -7.20
C LEU A 111 -3.37 7.84 -6.16
N GLY A 112 -3.40 8.67 -5.12
CA GLY A 112 -4.46 8.68 -4.11
C GLY A 112 -5.84 8.99 -4.68
N MET A 113 -5.95 9.98 -5.57
CA MET A 113 -7.20 10.34 -6.24
C MET A 113 -7.70 9.25 -7.16
N VAL A 114 -6.81 8.62 -7.95
CA VAL A 114 -7.16 7.45 -8.77
C VAL A 114 -7.69 6.32 -7.90
N GLN A 115 -6.98 5.99 -6.82
CA GLN A 115 -7.40 4.93 -5.91
C GLN A 115 -8.74 5.24 -5.24
N LEU A 116 -8.97 6.49 -4.83
CA LEU A 116 -10.21 6.93 -4.19
C LEU A 116 -11.40 6.91 -5.15
N ALA A 117 -11.23 7.40 -6.38
CA ALA A 117 -12.28 7.40 -7.40
C ALA A 117 -12.71 5.97 -7.74
N SER A 118 -11.74 5.09 -7.99
CA SER A 118 -12.04 3.69 -8.28
C SER A 118 -12.57 2.94 -7.05
N LEU A 119 -12.18 3.31 -5.82
CA LEU A 119 -12.79 2.79 -4.60
C LEU A 119 -14.27 3.15 -4.53
N ALA A 120 -14.63 4.41 -4.82
CA ALA A 120 -16.03 4.84 -4.84
C ALA A 120 -16.85 4.07 -5.87
N ILE A 121 -16.31 3.87 -7.08
CA ILE A 121 -16.96 3.06 -8.14
C ILE A 121 -17.13 1.61 -7.69
N ASN A 122 -16.10 1.00 -7.09
CA ASN A 122 -16.19 -0.38 -6.62
C ASN A 122 -17.18 -0.56 -5.47
N VAL A 123 -17.26 0.40 -4.55
CA VAL A 123 -18.27 0.42 -3.47
C VAL A 123 -19.67 0.53 -4.04
N TYR A 124 -19.88 1.39 -5.05
CA TYR A 124 -21.16 1.45 -5.76
C TYR A 124 -21.49 0.12 -6.44
N ASN A 125 -20.54 -0.48 -7.16
CA ASN A 125 -20.76 -1.77 -7.83
C ASN A 125 -21.05 -2.92 -6.85
N ILE A 126 -20.51 -2.88 -5.62
CA ILE A 126 -20.82 -3.87 -4.58
C ILE A 126 -22.31 -3.89 -4.25
N THR A 127 -22.99 -2.74 -4.24
CA THR A 127 -24.43 -2.68 -3.90
C THR A 127 -25.32 -3.26 -5.01
N LEU A 128 -24.77 -3.43 -6.21
CA LEU A 128 -25.47 -3.98 -7.38
C LEU A 128 -25.30 -5.49 -7.55
N VAL A 129 -24.43 -6.12 -6.76
CA VAL A 129 -24.10 -7.54 -6.90
C VAL A 129 -24.60 -8.32 -5.67
N PRO A 130 -25.19 -9.52 -5.83
CA PRO A 130 -25.67 -10.32 -4.70
C PRO A 130 -24.56 -10.60 -3.67
N PHE A 131 -24.87 -10.37 -2.39
CA PHE A 131 -23.93 -10.58 -1.30
C PHE A 131 -23.40 -12.02 -1.29
N GLY A 132 -22.08 -12.17 -1.12
CA GLY A 132 -21.42 -13.49 -1.06
C GLY A 132 -21.23 -14.17 -2.42
N SER A 133 -21.76 -13.62 -3.51
CA SER A 133 -21.42 -14.11 -4.86
C SER A 133 -19.93 -13.86 -5.19
N PHE A 134 -19.40 -14.59 -6.17
CA PHE A 134 -18.00 -14.45 -6.58
C PHE A 134 -17.61 -13.00 -6.95
N PRO A 135 -18.40 -12.26 -7.77
CA PRO A 135 -18.04 -10.88 -8.10
C PRO A 135 -18.12 -9.94 -6.89
N HIS A 136 -19.05 -10.17 -5.96
CA HIS A 136 -19.13 -9.37 -4.73
C HIS A 136 -17.88 -9.57 -3.84
N ARG A 137 -17.45 -10.82 -3.64
CA ARG A 137 -16.24 -11.14 -2.86
C ARG A 137 -14.98 -10.57 -3.53
N ALA A 138 -14.89 -10.60 -4.86
CA ALA A 138 -13.78 -10.00 -5.61
C ALA A 138 -13.76 -8.47 -5.48
N LEU A 139 -14.90 -7.80 -5.66
CA LEU A 139 -15.01 -6.35 -5.47
C LEU A 139 -14.66 -5.92 -4.05
N ALA A 140 -15.10 -6.68 -3.03
CA ALA A 140 -14.74 -6.42 -1.64
C ALA A 140 -13.21 -6.50 -1.42
N GLY A 141 -12.55 -7.49 -2.01
CA GLY A 141 -11.09 -7.61 -2.02
C GLY A 141 -10.42 -6.41 -2.68
N HIS A 142 -10.92 -5.96 -3.84
CA HIS A 142 -10.42 -4.76 -4.49
C HIS A 142 -10.59 -3.50 -3.63
N CYS A 143 -11.75 -3.30 -3.01
CA CYS A 143 -11.99 -2.17 -2.10
C CYS A 143 -11.00 -2.16 -0.94
N ALA A 144 -10.75 -3.32 -0.32
CA ALA A 144 -9.81 -3.43 0.78
C ALA A 144 -8.37 -3.08 0.34
N LEU A 145 -7.92 -3.59 -0.81
CA LEU A 145 -6.58 -3.28 -1.33
C LEU A 145 -6.41 -1.80 -1.66
N ARG A 146 -7.43 -1.16 -2.28
CA ARG A 146 -7.41 0.27 -2.55
C ARG A 146 -7.35 1.08 -1.26
N LEU A 147 -8.12 0.69 -0.24
CA LEU A 147 -8.08 1.35 1.07
C LEU A 147 -6.71 1.22 1.73
N ILE A 148 -6.09 0.04 1.71
CA ILE A 148 -4.73 -0.18 2.24
C ILE A 148 -3.73 0.71 1.49
N ALA A 149 -3.80 0.77 0.15
CA ALA A 149 -2.92 1.62 -0.65
C ALA A 149 -3.06 3.11 -0.28
N ILE A 150 -4.29 3.60 -0.11
CA ILE A 150 -4.57 4.98 0.33
C ILE A 150 -4.00 5.24 1.73
N ILE A 151 -4.22 4.33 2.69
CA ILE A 151 -3.66 4.45 4.04
C ILE A 151 -2.13 4.51 3.98
N CYS A 152 -1.50 3.64 3.18
CA CYS A 152 -0.05 3.66 2.99
C CYS A 152 0.44 4.98 2.35
N LEU A 153 -0.30 5.56 1.40
CA LEU A 153 0.02 6.87 0.82
C LEU A 153 -0.04 7.98 1.87
N ILE A 154 -1.10 8.01 2.69
CA ILE A 154 -1.27 8.99 3.76
C ILE A 154 -0.15 8.87 4.78
N VAL A 155 0.14 7.66 5.27
CA VAL A 155 1.22 7.41 6.24
C VAL A 155 2.58 7.79 5.66
N GLY A 156 2.84 7.42 4.39
CA GLY A 156 4.07 7.79 3.69
C GLY A 156 4.24 9.31 3.55
N TYR A 157 3.16 10.02 3.21
CA TYR A 157 3.18 11.48 3.12
C TYR A 157 3.41 12.15 4.49
N LEU A 158 2.75 11.68 5.54
CA LEU A 158 2.95 12.19 6.90
C LEU A 158 4.39 11.96 7.38
N ALA A 159 4.99 10.81 7.04
CA ALA A 159 6.39 10.52 7.36
C ALA A 159 7.36 11.45 6.59
N LEU A 160 7.09 11.71 5.31
CA LEU A 160 7.86 12.68 4.51
C LEU A 160 7.78 14.09 5.11
N ARG A 161 6.57 14.55 5.47
CA ARG A 161 6.35 15.88 6.06
C ARG A 161 7.11 16.06 7.37
N ARG A 162 7.06 15.08 8.28
CA ARG A 162 7.80 15.13 9.57
C ARG A 162 9.30 15.31 9.36
N LYS A 163 9.87 14.66 8.33
CA LYS A 163 11.30 14.80 8.01
C LYS A 163 11.66 16.21 7.55
N HIS A 164 10.80 16.86 6.76
CA HIS A 164 11.04 18.22 6.27
C HIS A 164 10.87 19.27 7.38
N SER A 165 10.05 18.99 8.40
CA SER A 165 9.84 19.90 9.53
C SER A 165 10.88 19.76 10.65
N THR A 166 11.78 18.78 10.59
CA THR A 166 12.82 18.62 11.61
C THR A 166 13.98 19.56 11.28
N PRO A 167 14.28 20.58 12.10
CA PRO A 167 15.40 21.48 11.84
C PRO A 167 16.72 20.69 11.83
N PRO A 168 17.74 21.16 11.09
CA PRO A 168 19.05 20.53 11.12
C PRO A 168 19.57 20.52 12.58
N PRO A 169 20.29 19.46 12.99
CA PRO A 169 20.93 19.46 14.30
C PRO A 169 21.86 20.69 14.42
N PRO A 170 21.96 21.31 15.60
CA PRO A 170 22.89 22.42 15.80
C PRO A 170 24.31 21.96 15.42
N PRO A 171 25.15 22.85 14.86
CA PRO A 171 26.52 22.53 14.53
C PRO A 171 27.24 21.99 15.76
N VAL A 172 27.95 20.87 15.62
CA VAL A 172 28.77 20.32 16.70
C VAL A 172 29.88 21.33 16.99
N PRO A 173 30.10 21.75 18.25
CA PRO A 173 31.21 22.64 18.59
C PRO A 173 32.52 22.02 18.09
N SER A 174 33.25 22.73 17.25
CA SER A 174 34.60 22.34 16.87
C SER A 174 35.47 22.39 18.12
N VAL A 175 35.78 21.23 18.69
CA VAL A 175 36.78 21.14 19.75
C VAL A 175 38.10 21.52 19.11
N ALA A 176 38.59 22.73 19.42
CA ALA A 176 39.93 23.13 19.05
C ALA A 176 40.89 22.19 19.78
N ILE A 177 41.51 21.28 19.03
CA ILE A 177 42.63 20.50 19.52
C ILE A 177 43.81 21.45 19.47
N SER A 178 44.10 22.07 20.62
CA SER A 178 45.28 22.88 20.89
C SER A 178 46.47 22.01 21.26
#